data_AF-A0A1R3W8F0-F1
#
_entry.id   AF-A0A1R3W8F0-F1
#
_cell.length_a   1.000
_cell.length_b   1.000
_cell.length_c   1.000
_cell.angle_alpha   90.00
_cell.angle_beta   90.00
_cell.angle_gamma   90.00
#
_symmetry.space_group_name_H-M   'P 1'
#
loop_
_entity.id
_entity.type
_entity.pdbx_description
1 polymer ?
#
loop_
_entity_poly.entity_id
_entity_poly.type
_entity_poly.pdbx_seq_one_letter_code
_entity_poly.pdbx_strand_id
1 'polypeptide(L)'
;MRFLFLFHFLMFLTACYTESTMKTIADQNSIIKSVLKGETHMVASALKHGANVNATDSQKRSLLLLATQNNDLKMAQLLIEFGADVNQQDVIKDSPFLYAGATGQTELVKLYLKNGARFDVFNRYNGSALIPACEKGHLEVVRLLANTKGFPIDHVNRLGWTALMEAVVLGDGSDTYVEVVQILIDAGCDINIPDSDGVTALQHARNRGYTGIAKLLEAAAAK
;
A
#
# COMPACT_ATOMS: atom_id res chain seq x y z
N MET A 1 59.99 14.02 -3.70
CA MET A 1 59.03 15.11 -3.41
C MET A 1 57.67 14.96 -4.11
N ARG A 2 57.56 14.48 -5.37
CA ARG A 2 56.24 14.28 -6.03
C ARG A 2 55.36 13.16 -5.45
N PHE A 3 55.93 12.09 -4.90
CA PHE A 3 55.15 10.97 -4.33
C PHE A 3 54.51 11.26 -2.96
N LEU A 4 55.11 12.16 -2.15
CA LEU A 4 54.56 12.51 -0.83
C LEU A 4 53.29 13.38 -0.92
N PHE A 5 53.19 14.20 -1.98
CA PHE A 5 52.04 15.08 -2.24
C PHE A 5 50.81 14.30 -2.72
N LEU A 6 51.00 13.27 -3.56
CA LEU A 6 49.90 12.40 -4.00
C LEU A 6 49.30 11.59 -2.83
N PHE A 7 50.12 11.17 -1.86
CA PHE A 7 49.66 10.39 -0.72
C PHE A 7 48.83 11.23 0.28
N HIS A 8 49.24 12.47 0.56
CA HIS A 8 48.46 13.37 1.41
C HIS A 8 47.14 13.78 0.73
N PHE A 9 47.17 14.08 -0.57
CA PHE A 9 45.96 14.43 -1.32
C PHE A 9 44.92 13.30 -1.32
N LEU A 10 45.37 12.05 -1.47
CA LEU A 10 44.48 10.88 -1.43
C LEU A 10 43.86 10.68 -0.04
N MET A 11 44.62 10.89 1.04
CA MET A 11 44.09 10.81 2.41
C MET A 11 43.05 11.91 2.72
N PHE A 12 43.29 13.14 2.28
CA PHE A 12 42.32 14.25 2.43
C PHE A 12 41.02 14.01 1.65
N LEU A 13 41.12 13.47 0.43
CA LEU A 13 39.94 13.09 -0.37
C LEU A 13 39.12 12.00 0.30
N THR A 14 39.78 10.97 0.86
CA THR A 14 39.07 9.90 1.59
C THR A 14 38.40 10.43 2.86
N ALA A 15 39.06 11.31 3.62
CA ALA A 15 38.49 11.88 4.84
C ALA A 15 37.26 12.77 4.55
N CYS A 16 37.35 13.66 3.57
CA CYS A 16 36.25 14.52 3.14
C CYS A 16 35.06 13.70 2.62
N TYR A 17 35.34 12.64 1.86
CA TYR A 17 34.30 11.72 1.40
C TYR A 17 33.62 11.00 2.57
N THR A 18 34.37 10.51 3.56
CA THR A 18 33.81 9.84 4.74
C THR A 18 33.01 10.79 5.64
N GLU A 19 33.41 12.05 5.78
CA GLU A 19 32.64 13.04 6.54
C GLU A 19 31.33 13.40 5.83
N SER A 20 31.39 13.58 4.51
CA SER A 20 30.20 13.82 3.70
C SER A 20 29.20 12.66 3.80
N THR A 21 29.65 11.41 3.73
CA THR A 21 28.76 10.24 3.82
C THR A 21 28.17 10.08 5.22
N MET A 22 28.96 10.27 6.28
CA MET A 22 28.48 10.20 7.66
C MET A 22 27.44 11.29 7.96
N LYS A 23 27.63 12.50 7.44
CA LYS A 23 26.65 13.59 7.54
C LYS A 23 25.33 13.24 6.84
N THR A 24 25.40 12.73 5.61
CA THR A 24 24.19 12.31 4.87
C THR A 24 23.44 11.19 5.59
N ILE A 25 24.14 10.21 6.18
CA ILE A 25 23.52 9.12 6.95
C ILE A 25 22.86 9.65 8.23
N ALA A 26 23.53 10.55 8.95
CA ALA A 26 22.97 11.18 10.14
C ALA A 26 21.71 12.00 9.83
N ASP A 27 21.74 12.76 8.72
CA ASP A 27 20.60 13.57 8.25
C ASP A 27 19.41 12.67 7.83
N GLN A 28 19.67 11.54 7.17
CA GLN A 28 18.64 10.55 6.81
C GLN A 28 18.02 9.87 8.04
N ASN A 29 18.84 9.46 9.00
CA ASN A 29 18.33 8.90 10.25
C ASN A 29 17.54 9.92 11.08
N SER A 30 17.90 11.20 10.97
CA SER A 30 17.20 12.30 11.65
C SER A 30 15.79 12.50 11.09
N ILE A 31 15.61 12.58 9.76
CA ILE A 31 14.28 12.81 9.17
C ILE A 31 13.33 11.62 9.41
N ILE A 32 13.82 10.38 9.37
CA ILE A 32 13.02 9.18 9.68
C ILE A 32 12.46 9.27 11.10
N LYS A 33 13.29 9.65 12.08
CA LYS A 33 12.86 9.80 13.48
C LYS A 33 11.80 10.89 13.63
N SER A 34 11.93 12.01 12.91
CA SER A 34 10.93 13.09 12.93
C SER A 34 9.61 12.66 12.29
N VAL A 35 9.63 11.87 11.21
CA VAL A 35 8.41 11.28 10.63
C VAL A 35 7.72 10.36 11.64
N LEU A 36 8.47 9.44 12.27
CA LEU A 36 7.92 8.51 13.26
C LEU A 36 7.27 9.20 14.46
N LYS A 37 7.74 10.40 14.80
CA LYS A 37 7.21 11.22 15.89
C LYS A 37 6.11 12.20 15.47
N GLY A 38 5.78 12.31 14.18
CA GLY A 38 4.82 13.29 13.67
C GLY A 38 5.33 14.74 13.73
N GLU A 39 6.65 14.97 13.77
CA GLU A 39 7.26 16.30 13.85
C GLU A 39 7.24 17.01 12.47
N THR A 40 6.05 17.33 11.95
CA THR A 40 5.86 17.88 10.58
C THR A 40 6.75 19.07 10.26
N HIS A 41 6.98 19.98 11.23
CA HIS A 41 7.85 21.15 11.04
C HIS A 41 9.33 20.77 10.83
N MET A 42 9.82 19.76 11.56
CA MET A 42 11.19 19.27 11.42
C MET A 42 11.38 18.59 10.07
N VAL A 43 10.42 17.76 9.67
CA VAL A 43 10.41 17.10 8.36
C VAL A 43 10.38 18.14 7.24
N ALA A 44 9.48 19.12 7.30
CA ALA A 44 9.39 20.19 6.30
C ALA A 44 10.69 21.00 6.19
N SER A 45 11.33 21.31 7.33
CA SER A 45 12.63 21.99 7.34
C SER A 45 13.71 21.14 6.67
N ALA A 46 13.82 19.85 7.02
CA ALA A 46 14.80 18.95 6.44
C ALA A 46 14.64 18.80 4.92
N LEU A 47 13.40 18.64 4.43
CA LEU A 47 13.10 18.52 3.01
C LEU A 47 13.46 19.82 2.24
N LYS A 48 13.17 21.00 2.81
CA LYS A 48 13.57 22.29 2.23
C LYS A 48 15.09 22.47 2.12
N HIS A 49 15.85 21.80 2.98
CA HIS A 49 17.32 21.79 2.95
C HIS A 49 17.91 20.60 2.18
N GLY A 50 17.11 19.93 1.35
CA GLY A 50 17.58 18.92 0.41
C GLY A 50 17.61 17.49 0.94
N ALA A 51 16.96 17.20 2.08
CA ALA A 51 16.76 15.81 2.49
C ALA A 51 15.97 15.04 1.42
N ASN A 52 16.36 13.80 1.16
CA ASN A 52 15.68 12.94 0.19
C ASN A 52 14.30 12.52 0.74
N VAL A 53 13.21 12.96 0.11
CA VAL A 53 11.83 12.60 0.49
C VAL A 53 11.55 11.10 0.38
N ASN A 54 12.26 10.41 -0.52
CA ASN A 54 12.17 8.97 -0.74
C ASN A 54 13.26 8.19 0.04
N ALA A 55 13.84 8.82 1.07
CA ALA A 55 14.71 8.12 2.02
C ALA A 55 13.95 6.97 2.69
N THR A 56 14.70 5.93 3.05
CA THR A 56 14.15 4.73 3.66
C THR A 56 14.91 4.35 4.93
N ASP A 57 14.24 3.68 5.84
CA ASP A 57 14.91 3.00 6.95
C ASP A 57 15.63 1.71 6.52
N SER A 58 16.16 0.96 7.48
CA SER A 58 16.87 -0.32 7.24
C SER A 58 15.99 -1.40 6.62
N GLN A 59 14.66 -1.29 6.75
CA GLN A 59 13.68 -2.20 6.16
C GLN A 59 13.14 -1.68 4.82
N LYS A 60 13.80 -0.69 4.23
CA LYS A 60 13.37 0.00 3.00
C LYS A 60 11.99 0.66 3.10
N ARG A 61 11.49 0.91 4.31
CA ARG A 61 10.22 1.64 4.47
C ARG A 61 10.48 3.10 4.15
N SER A 62 9.80 3.63 3.13
CA SER A 62 9.90 5.04 2.77
C SER A 62 9.32 5.91 3.88
N LEU A 63 9.71 7.20 3.91
CA LEU A 63 9.09 8.18 4.82
C LEU A 63 7.56 8.16 4.69
N LEU A 64 7.05 8.03 3.46
CA LEU A 64 5.61 7.99 3.21
C LEU A 64 4.95 6.71 3.74
N LEU A 65 5.62 5.55 3.65
CA LEU A 65 5.10 4.32 4.24
C LEU A 65 5.08 4.42 5.77
N LEU A 66 6.10 5.00 6.40
CA LEU A 66 6.11 5.24 7.84
C LEU A 66 4.97 6.18 8.29
N ALA A 67 4.73 7.26 7.54
CA ALA A 67 3.59 8.16 7.80
C ALA A 67 2.24 7.43 7.64
N THR A 68 2.13 6.55 6.63
CA THR A 68 0.94 5.71 6.40
C THR A 68 0.72 4.72 7.55
N GLN A 69 1.78 4.08 8.04
CA GLN A 69 1.72 3.16 9.18
C GLN A 69 1.20 3.86 10.45
N ASN A 70 1.51 5.15 10.60
CA ASN A 70 1.00 6.00 11.68
C ASN A 70 -0.38 6.63 11.39
N ASN A 71 -0.98 6.36 10.22
CA ASN A 71 -2.21 7.00 9.74
C ASN A 71 -2.15 8.54 9.77
N ASP A 72 -0.96 9.12 9.54
CA ASP A 72 -0.70 10.55 9.60
C ASP A 72 -0.94 11.20 8.23
N LEU A 73 -2.20 11.56 7.97
CA LEU A 73 -2.62 12.22 6.73
C LEU A 73 -1.85 13.51 6.47
N LYS A 74 -1.54 14.29 7.52
CA LYS A 74 -0.85 15.58 7.37
C LYS A 74 0.60 15.39 6.96
N MET A 75 1.30 14.42 7.56
CA MET A 75 2.65 14.07 7.17
C MET A 75 2.68 13.49 5.75
N ALA A 76 1.71 12.65 5.38
CA ALA A 76 1.62 12.10 4.04
C ALA A 76 1.42 13.19 2.98
N GLN A 77 0.56 14.18 3.25
CA GLN A 77 0.36 15.35 2.38
C GLN A 77 1.66 16.13 2.19
N LEU A 78 2.38 16.45 3.28
CA LEU A 78 3.67 17.13 3.21
C LEU A 78 4.67 16.33 2.36
N LEU A 79 4.82 15.04 2.60
CA LEU A 79 5.78 14.21 1.87
C LEU A 79 5.45 14.16 0.36
N ILE A 80 4.17 14.08 0.00
CA ILE A 80 3.72 14.12 -1.39
C ILE A 80 4.00 15.46 -2.05
N GLU A 81 3.83 16.59 -1.35
CA GLU A 81 4.18 17.93 -1.86
C GLU A 81 5.66 18.02 -2.26
N PHE A 82 6.53 17.26 -1.61
CA PHE A 82 7.96 17.15 -1.93
C PHE A 82 8.31 16.02 -2.90
N GLY A 83 7.32 15.30 -3.44
CA GLY A 83 7.51 14.27 -4.47
C GLY A 83 7.73 12.85 -3.95
N ALA A 84 7.17 12.50 -2.79
CA ALA A 84 7.20 11.13 -2.30
C ALA A 84 6.50 10.15 -3.27
N ASP A 85 7.12 8.99 -3.52
CA ASP A 85 6.54 7.93 -4.35
C ASP A 85 5.55 7.07 -3.54
N VAL A 86 4.27 7.17 -3.89
CA VAL A 86 3.17 6.38 -3.28
C VAL A 86 3.26 4.87 -3.58
N ASN A 87 4.12 4.49 -4.54
CA ASN A 87 4.28 3.12 -5.01
C ASN A 87 5.56 2.45 -4.48
N GLN A 88 6.44 3.18 -3.80
CA GLN A 88 7.71 2.64 -3.32
C GLN A 88 7.48 1.53 -2.30
N GLN A 89 8.03 0.35 -2.57
CA GLN A 89 7.87 -0.84 -1.74
C GLN A 89 9.03 -1.05 -0.77
N ASP A 90 8.70 -1.53 0.42
CA ASP A 90 9.67 -1.98 1.42
C ASP A 90 10.16 -3.42 1.15
N VAL A 91 10.93 -3.99 2.09
CA VAL A 91 11.47 -5.37 1.95
C VAL A 91 10.40 -6.47 1.93
N ILE A 92 9.20 -6.22 2.44
CA ILE A 92 8.08 -7.17 2.42
C ILE A 92 7.02 -6.82 1.36
N LYS A 93 7.35 -5.93 0.42
CA LYS A 93 6.49 -5.51 -0.68
C LYS A 93 5.26 -4.70 -0.25
N ASP A 94 5.32 -4.02 0.89
CA ASP A 94 4.29 -3.03 1.22
C ASP A 94 4.68 -1.67 0.62
N SER A 95 3.74 -1.06 -0.10
CA SER A 95 3.81 0.35 -0.50
C SER A 95 2.83 1.18 0.34
N PRO A 96 2.96 2.52 0.40
CA PRO A 96 1.97 3.38 1.04
C PRO A 96 0.54 3.10 0.57
N PHE A 97 0.33 2.98 -0.75
CA PHE A 97 -0.98 2.69 -1.33
C PHE A 97 -1.54 1.32 -0.91
N LEU A 98 -0.73 0.27 -0.97
CA LEU A 98 -1.15 -1.08 -0.57
C LEU A 98 -1.49 -1.15 0.92
N TYR A 99 -0.66 -0.54 1.77
CA TYR A 99 -0.86 -0.55 3.22
C TYR A 99 -2.12 0.22 3.63
N ALA A 100 -2.34 1.41 3.06
CA ALA A 100 -3.54 2.22 3.33
C ALA A 100 -4.82 1.46 2.98
N GLY A 101 -4.84 0.75 1.83
CA GLY A 101 -5.97 -0.09 1.44
C GLY A 101 -6.20 -1.25 2.40
N ALA A 102 -5.13 -1.99 2.72
CA ALA A 102 -5.16 -3.15 3.61
C ALA A 102 -5.49 -2.83 5.09
N THR A 103 -5.52 -1.55 5.46
CA THR A 103 -5.80 -1.08 6.83
C THR A 103 -6.99 -0.12 6.92
N GLY A 104 -7.73 0.07 5.81
CA GLY A 104 -8.97 0.82 5.82
C GLY A 104 -8.81 2.34 5.89
N GLN A 105 -7.64 2.87 5.54
CA GLN A 105 -7.31 4.29 5.67
C GLN A 105 -7.84 5.10 4.47
N THR A 106 -9.17 5.26 4.38
CA THR A 106 -9.87 5.83 3.20
C THR A 106 -9.30 7.16 2.70
N GLU A 107 -9.00 8.11 3.59
CA GLU A 107 -8.46 9.42 3.18
C GLU A 107 -7.05 9.34 2.60
N LEU A 108 -6.22 8.42 3.11
CA LEU A 108 -4.90 8.14 2.54
C LEU A 108 -5.02 7.42 1.19
N VAL A 109 -5.96 6.49 1.03
CA VAL A 109 -6.25 5.86 -0.27
C VAL A 109 -6.66 6.92 -1.30
N LYS A 110 -7.57 7.84 -0.97
CA LYS A 110 -7.95 8.96 -1.84
C LYS A 110 -6.76 9.84 -2.21
N LEU A 111 -5.94 10.18 -1.22
CA LEU A 111 -4.73 10.98 -1.43
C LEU A 111 -3.77 10.28 -2.40
N TYR A 112 -3.54 8.98 -2.24
CA TYR A 112 -2.61 8.23 -3.08
C TYR A 112 -3.12 7.99 -4.50
N LEU A 113 -4.43 7.74 -4.67
CA LEU A 113 -5.06 7.69 -6.00
C LEU A 113 -4.88 9.00 -6.77
N LYS A 114 -5.05 10.15 -6.10
CA LYS A 114 -4.83 11.48 -6.69
C LYS A 114 -3.37 11.73 -7.10
N ASN A 115 -2.42 11.03 -6.48
CA ASN A 115 -0.98 11.25 -6.64
C ASN A 115 -0.25 10.06 -7.28
N GLY A 116 -0.91 9.37 -8.22
CA GLY A 116 -0.25 8.41 -9.10
C GLY A 116 -0.06 7.01 -8.51
N ALA A 117 -0.94 6.58 -7.61
CA ALA A 117 -1.01 5.18 -7.23
C ALA A 117 -1.25 4.31 -8.48
N ARG A 118 -0.39 3.32 -8.67
CA ARG A 118 -0.49 2.37 -9.78
C ARG A 118 -1.20 1.11 -9.32
N PHE A 119 -1.93 0.48 -10.25
CA PHE A 119 -2.64 -0.77 -9.99
C PHE A 119 -1.85 -2.03 -10.38
N ASP A 120 -0.64 -1.85 -10.90
CA ASP A 120 0.31 -2.91 -11.25
C ASP A 120 1.34 -3.21 -10.13
N VAL A 121 1.14 -2.61 -8.95
CA VAL A 121 1.96 -2.83 -7.76
C VAL A 121 1.19 -3.72 -6.79
N PHE A 122 1.80 -4.85 -6.42
CA PHE A 122 1.16 -5.88 -5.60
C PHE A 122 1.95 -6.20 -4.34
N ASN A 123 1.24 -6.59 -3.29
CA ASN A 123 1.84 -7.00 -2.01
C ASN A 123 2.60 -8.34 -2.14
N ARG A 124 3.14 -8.86 -1.02
CA ARG A 124 3.88 -10.15 -1.02
C ARG A 124 3.09 -11.38 -1.46
N TYR A 125 1.76 -11.32 -1.42
CA TYR A 125 0.87 -12.36 -1.93
C TYR A 125 0.43 -12.11 -3.37
N ASN A 126 1.06 -11.18 -4.08
CA ASN A 126 0.59 -10.69 -5.37
C ASN A 126 -0.86 -10.17 -5.28
N GLY A 127 -1.26 -9.60 -4.14
CA GLY A 127 -2.59 -9.01 -3.97
C GLY A 127 -2.59 -7.50 -4.26
N SER A 128 -3.66 -7.01 -4.87
CA SER A 128 -3.93 -5.56 -4.98
C SER A 128 -4.39 -5.00 -3.63
N ALA A 129 -4.52 -3.68 -3.51
CA ALA A 129 -5.01 -3.03 -2.30
C ALA A 129 -6.47 -3.40 -1.94
N LEU A 130 -7.27 -3.80 -2.93
CA LEU A 130 -8.69 -4.15 -2.75
C LEU A 130 -8.86 -5.49 -2.02
N ILE A 131 -7.97 -6.46 -2.29
CA ILE A 131 -8.09 -7.82 -1.73
C ILE A 131 -8.12 -7.82 -0.20
N PRO A 132 -7.10 -7.30 0.52
CA PRO A 132 -7.14 -7.25 1.98
C PRO A 132 -8.19 -6.28 2.53
N ALA A 133 -8.64 -5.29 1.74
CA ALA A 133 -9.75 -4.42 2.14
C ALA A 133 -11.08 -5.20 2.18
N CYS A 134 -11.29 -6.09 1.20
CA CYS A 134 -12.42 -7.00 1.13
C CYS A 134 -12.37 -8.08 2.23
N GLU A 135 -11.20 -8.69 2.45
CA GLU A 135 -10.95 -9.64 3.56
C GLU A 135 -11.36 -9.04 4.92
N LYS A 136 -11.05 -7.77 5.16
CA LYS A 136 -11.26 -7.10 6.46
C LYS A 136 -12.55 -6.30 6.57
N GLY A 137 -13.41 -6.34 5.54
CA GLY A 137 -14.67 -5.61 5.55
C GLY A 137 -14.52 -4.07 5.57
N HIS A 138 -13.46 -3.51 4.98
CA HIS A 138 -13.23 -2.06 4.94
C HIS A 138 -14.12 -1.38 3.87
N LEU A 139 -15.43 -1.31 4.13
CA LEU A 139 -16.48 -0.90 3.17
C LEU A 139 -16.14 0.35 2.36
N GLU A 140 -15.67 1.41 2.98
CA GLU A 140 -15.37 2.67 2.28
C GLU A 140 -14.18 2.55 1.32
N VAL A 141 -13.15 1.78 1.69
CA VAL A 141 -12.03 1.48 0.80
C VAL A 141 -12.47 0.57 -0.34
N VAL A 142 -13.28 -0.46 -0.03
CA VAL A 142 -13.84 -1.36 -1.05
C VAL A 142 -14.66 -0.57 -2.07
N ARG A 143 -15.59 0.27 -1.60
CA ARG A 143 -16.43 1.13 -2.46
C ARG A 143 -15.58 2.05 -3.33
N LEU A 144 -14.58 2.70 -2.75
CA LEU A 144 -13.69 3.60 -3.47
C LEU A 144 -12.90 2.86 -4.56
N LEU A 145 -12.20 1.78 -4.21
CA LEU A 145 -11.32 1.07 -5.13
C LEU A 145 -12.11 0.33 -6.22
N ALA A 146 -13.19 -0.37 -5.87
CA ALA A 146 -14.02 -1.10 -6.83
C ALA A 146 -14.63 -0.16 -7.90
N ASN A 147 -14.96 1.08 -7.52
CA ASN A 147 -15.50 2.08 -8.44
C ASN A 147 -14.43 3.01 -9.05
N THR A 148 -13.14 2.76 -8.78
CA THR A 148 -12.06 3.54 -9.40
C THR A 148 -11.83 3.06 -10.83
N LYS A 149 -11.92 3.98 -11.80
CA LYS A 149 -11.76 3.65 -13.22
C LYS A 149 -10.43 2.93 -13.49
N GLY A 150 -10.52 1.76 -14.13
CA GLY A 150 -9.36 0.96 -14.52
C GLY A 150 -8.74 0.15 -13.38
N PHE A 151 -9.33 0.15 -12.18
CA PHE A 151 -8.88 -0.72 -11.09
C PHE A 151 -9.11 -2.19 -11.47
N PRO A 152 -8.12 -3.09 -11.30
CA PRO A 152 -8.23 -4.50 -11.70
C PRO A 152 -9.03 -5.28 -10.64
N ILE A 153 -10.35 -5.13 -10.66
CA ILE A 153 -11.27 -5.72 -9.66
C ILE A 153 -11.17 -7.25 -9.60
N ASP A 154 -10.89 -7.88 -10.74
CA ASP A 154 -10.78 -9.34 -10.91
C ASP A 154 -9.34 -9.86 -10.78
N HIS A 155 -8.43 -9.05 -10.23
CA HIS A 155 -7.04 -9.48 -10.03
C HIS A 155 -6.96 -10.73 -9.13
N VAL A 156 -6.21 -11.72 -9.59
CA VAL A 156 -6.02 -12.99 -8.88
C VAL A 156 -4.67 -12.99 -8.16
N ASN A 157 -4.70 -13.18 -6.85
CA ASN A 157 -3.49 -13.25 -6.02
C ASN A 157 -2.79 -14.62 -6.13
N ARG A 158 -1.69 -14.81 -5.38
CA ARG A 158 -0.92 -16.08 -5.37
C ARG A 158 -1.68 -17.28 -4.81
N LEU A 159 -2.78 -17.06 -4.09
CA LEU A 159 -3.65 -18.12 -3.59
C LEU A 159 -4.69 -18.55 -4.64
N GLY A 160 -4.71 -17.91 -5.82
CA GLY A 160 -5.75 -18.14 -6.82
C GLY A 160 -7.05 -17.39 -6.50
N TRP A 161 -7.02 -16.40 -5.62
CA TRP A 161 -8.23 -15.73 -5.13
C TRP A 161 -8.34 -14.29 -5.63
N THR A 162 -9.57 -13.90 -6.00
CA THR A 162 -9.99 -12.52 -6.23
C THR A 162 -10.37 -11.84 -4.92
N ALA A 163 -10.61 -10.52 -4.94
CA ALA A 163 -11.14 -9.80 -3.78
C ALA A 163 -12.52 -10.33 -3.33
N LEU A 164 -13.37 -10.73 -4.30
CA LEU A 164 -14.65 -11.38 -4.01
C LEU A 164 -14.44 -12.71 -3.27
N MET A 165 -13.51 -13.54 -3.74
CA MET A 165 -13.23 -14.83 -3.11
C MET A 165 -12.73 -14.65 -1.67
N GLU A 166 -11.81 -13.71 -1.43
CA GLU A 166 -11.29 -13.41 -0.07
C GLU A 166 -12.39 -12.93 0.88
N ALA A 167 -13.28 -12.04 0.42
CA ALA A 167 -14.43 -11.60 1.23
C ALA A 167 -15.35 -12.76 1.65
N VAL A 168 -15.55 -13.75 0.77
CA VAL A 168 -16.46 -14.88 1.04
C VAL A 168 -15.78 -15.98 1.86
N VAL A 169 -14.51 -16.26 1.61
CA VAL A 169 -13.78 -17.37 2.27
C VAL A 169 -13.28 -16.96 3.66
N LEU A 170 -12.75 -15.74 3.79
CA LEU A 170 -12.17 -15.24 5.06
C LEU A 170 -13.12 -14.34 5.85
N GLY A 171 -14.19 -13.85 5.22
CA GLY A 171 -15.27 -13.16 5.93
C GLY A 171 -16.14 -14.10 6.77
N ASP A 172 -17.05 -13.50 7.54
CA ASP A 172 -17.92 -14.22 8.48
C ASP A 172 -19.40 -14.33 8.02
N GLY A 173 -19.71 -13.80 6.82
CA GLY A 173 -21.06 -13.81 6.27
C GLY A 173 -22.02 -12.79 6.89
N SER A 174 -21.55 -11.90 7.77
CA SER A 174 -22.34 -10.81 8.35
C SER A 174 -22.79 -9.79 7.30
N ASP A 175 -23.67 -8.87 7.71
CA ASP A 175 -24.17 -7.78 6.86
C ASP A 175 -23.03 -6.94 6.25
N THR A 176 -21.90 -6.81 6.95
CA THR A 176 -20.70 -6.14 6.41
C THR A 176 -20.19 -6.85 5.16
N TYR A 177 -20.07 -8.18 5.18
CA TYR A 177 -19.59 -8.93 4.01
C TYR A 177 -20.65 -9.09 2.94
N VAL A 178 -21.94 -9.12 3.30
CA VAL A 178 -23.04 -8.99 2.33
C VAL A 178 -22.89 -7.67 1.56
N GLU A 179 -22.61 -6.56 2.25
CA GLU A 179 -22.41 -5.26 1.61
C GLU A 179 -21.11 -5.21 0.78
N VAL A 180 -20.00 -5.78 1.25
CA VAL A 180 -18.77 -5.91 0.44
C VAL A 180 -19.05 -6.64 -0.87
N VAL A 181 -19.75 -7.78 -0.82
CA VAL A 181 -20.10 -8.57 -2.00
C VAL A 181 -21.02 -7.77 -2.93
N GLN A 182 -22.01 -7.07 -2.39
CA GLN A 182 -22.89 -6.21 -3.19
C GLN A 182 -22.10 -5.12 -3.93
N ILE A 183 -21.18 -4.44 -3.24
CA ILE A 183 -20.33 -3.40 -3.84
C ILE A 183 -19.52 -3.96 -5.01
N LEU A 184 -18.93 -5.14 -4.85
CA LEU A 184 -18.13 -5.78 -5.91
C LEU A 184 -18.99 -6.18 -7.12
N ILE A 185 -20.19 -6.73 -6.88
CA ILE A 185 -21.15 -7.06 -7.94
C ILE A 185 -21.58 -5.80 -8.69
N ASP A 186 -21.92 -4.72 -7.97
CA ASP A 186 -22.36 -3.46 -8.56
C ASP A 186 -21.24 -2.79 -9.38
N ALA A 187 -19.98 -3.00 -8.99
CA ALA A 187 -18.81 -2.56 -9.73
C ALA A 187 -18.46 -3.46 -10.93
N GLY A 188 -19.18 -4.57 -11.13
CA GLY A 188 -19.07 -5.45 -12.28
C GLY A 188 -17.91 -6.45 -12.22
N CYS A 189 -17.56 -6.96 -11.03
CA CYS A 189 -16.60 -8.07 -10.95
C CYS A 189 -17.14 -9.34 -11.62
N ASP A 190 -16.24 -10.20 -12.11
CA ASP A 190 -16.60 -11.53 -12.58
C ASP A 190 -16.80 -12.48 -11.40
N ILE A 191 -18.07 -12.74 -11.08
CA ILE A 191 -18.48 -13.62 -9.98
C ILE A 191 -18.17 -15.11 -10.21
N ASN A 192 -17.76 -15.48 -11.43
CA ASN A 192 -17.56 -16.88 -11.82
C ASN A 192 -16.09 -17.33 -11.75
N ILE A 193 -15.14 -16.44 -11.45
CA ILE A 193 -13.73 -16.81 -11.28
C ILE A 193 -13.60 -17.78 -10.10
N PRO A 194 -13.21 -19.06 -10.34
CA PRO A 194 -13.05 -20.02 -9.27
C PRO A 194 -11.67 -19.90 -8.61
N ASP A 195 -11.53 -20.51 -7.44
CA ASP A 195 -10.22 -20.75 -6.85
C ASP A 195 -9.46 -21.88 -7.57
N SER A 196 -8.28 -22.23 -7.04
CA SER A 196 -7.43 -23.29 -7.61
C SER A 196 -8.07 -24.68 -7.62
N ASP A 197 -9.08 -24.91 -6.78
CA ASP A 197 -9.80 -26.19 -6.69
C ASP A 197 -11.05 -26.19 -7.57
N GLY A 198 -11.28 -25.12 -8.34
CA GLY A 198 -12.45 -24.97 -9.19
C GLY A 198 -13.71 -24.54 -8.43
N VAL A 199 -13.57 -24.10 -7.18
CA VAL A 199 -14.70 -23.71 -6.33
C VAL A 199 -14.99 -22.22 -6.48
N THR A 200 -16.24 -21.87 -6.78
CA THR A 200 -16.65 -20.47 -6.95
C THR A 200 -17.02 -19.81 -5.62
N ALA A 201 -17.05 -18.47 -5.59
CA ALA A 201 -17.50 -17.72 -4.42
C ALA A 201 -18.92 -18.13 -3.98
N LEU A 202 -19.83 -18.39 -4.93
CA LEU A 202 -21.19 -18.87 -4.62
C LEU A 202 -21.17 -20.24 -3.93
N GLN A 203 -20.32 -21.17 -4.38
CA GLN A 203 -20.20 -22.49 -3.77
C GLN A 203 -19.63 -22.39 -2.34
N HIS A 204 -18.61 -21.57 -2.12
CA HIS A 204 -18.10 -21.28 -0.77
C HIS A 204 -19.17 -20.68 0.14
N ALA A 205 -19.92 -19.68 -0.34
CA ALA A 205 -21.00 -19.06 0.42
C ALA A 205 -22.09 -20.08 0.83
N ARG A 206 -22.49 -20.97 -0.08
CA ARG A 206 -23.45 -22.05 0.20
C ARG A 206 -22.91 -23.04 1.23
N ASN A 207 -21.66 -23.49 1.06
CA ASN A 207 -21.03 -24.47 1.96
C ASN A 207 -20.88 -23.94 3.39
N ARG A 208 -20.72 -22.62 3.56
CA ARG A 208 -20.62 -21.95 4.87
C ARG A 208 -21.97 -21.49 5.43
N GLY A 209 -23.06 -21.63 4.67
CA GLY A 209 -24.39 -21.17 5.10
C GLY A 209 -24.58 -19.65 5.05
N TYR A 210 -23.75 -18.91 4.31
CA TYR A 210 -23.86 -17.45 4.15
C TYR A 210 -24.99 -17.10 3.19
N THR A 211 -26.23 -17.29 3.65
CA THR A 211 -27.44 -17.19 2.82
C THR A 211 -27.64 -15.82 2.17
N GLY A 212 -27.26 -14.72 2.83
CA GLY A 212 -27.31 -13.37 2.26
C GLY A 212 -26.41 -13.24 1.03
N ILE A 213 -25.14 -13.62 1.17
CA ILE A 213 -24.15 -13.62 0.09
C ILE A 213 -24.57 -14.55 -1.06
N ALA A 214 -25.01 -15.77 -0.74
CA ALA A 214 -25.41 -16.74 -1.77
C ALA A 214 -26.56 -16.20 -2.64
N LYS A 215 -27.57 -15.57 -2.02
CA LYS A 215 -28.69 -14.94 -2.75
C LYS A 215 -28.23 -13.82 -3.68
N LEU A 216 -27.27 -12.98 -3.23
CA LEU A 216 -26.73 -11.92 -4.07
C LEU A 216 -26.02 -12.47 -5.30
N LEU A 217 -25.16 -13.48 -5.11
CA LEU A 217 -24.41 -14.12 -6.20
C LEU A 217 -25.34 -14.87 -7.17
N GLU A 218 -26.37 -15.55 -6.67
CA GLU A 218 -27.40 -16.19 -7.51
C GLU A 218 -28.17 -15.17 -8.35
N ALA A 219 -28.59 -14.05 -7.76
CA ALA A 219 -29.30 -12.99 -8.47
C ALA A 219 -28.42 -12.31 -9.52
N ALA A 220 -27.12 -12.18 -9.27
CA ALA A 220 -26.16 -11.64 -10.21
C ALA A 220 -25.90 -12.60 -11.39
N ALA A 221 -25.85 -13.92 -11.15
CA ALA A 221 -25.65 -14.92 -12.20
C ALA A 221 -26.83 -15.10 -13.15
N ALA A 222 -28.02 -14.60 -12.78
CA ALA A 222 -29.24 -14.70 -13.59
C ALA A 222 -29.44 -13.54 -14.58
N LYS A 223 -28.56 -12.54 -14.57
CA LYS A 223 -28.59 -11.35 -15.46
C LYS A 223 -27.69 -11.54 -16.66
#